data_AF-A0A357LKV6-F1
#
_entry.id   AF-A0A357LKV6-F1
#
_cell.length_a   1.000
_cell.length_b   1.000
_cell.length_c   1.000
_cell.angle_alpha   90.00
_cell.angle_beta   90.00
_cell.angle_gamma   90.00
#
_symmetry.space_group_name_H-M   'P 1'
#
loop_
_entity.id
_entity.type
_entity.pdbx_description
1 polymer ?
#
loop_
_entity_poly.entity_id
_entity_poly.type
_entity_poly.pdbx_seq_one_letter_code
_entity_poly.pdbx_strand_id
1 'polypeptide(L)'
;MTATQAKFVERAIIGLCVLSIMAIFQPFSMTLFSIGCVTVVIGALAFNLVPLCREGVPVRALIKAIVIVMVILGVAAALGISTAFLYVKYLASLR
;
A
#
# COMPACT_ATOMS: atom_id res chain seq x y z
N MET A 1 9.77 -20.80 2.06
CA MET A 1 10.70 -19.69 2.33
C MET A 1 11.64 -20.13 3.44
N THR A 2 12.93 -19.85 3.35
CA THR A 2 13.86 -20.04 4.48
C THR A 2 13.64 -18.95 5.53
N ALA A 3 13.93 -19.20 6.82
CA ALA A 3 13.83 -18.18 7.87
C ALA A 3 14.54 -16.86 7.50
N THR A 4 15.70 -16.95 6.88
CA THR A 4 16.50 -15.79 6.49
C THR A 4 15.78 -14.93 5.44
N GLN A 5 15.17 -15.56 4.44
CA GLN A 5 14.39 -14.86 3.42
C GLN A 5 13.15 -14.18 4.03
N ALA A 6 12.46 -14.86 4.93
CA ALA A 6 11.29 -14.30 5.63
C ALA A 6 11.65 -13.04 6.43
N LYS A 7 12.69 -13.12 7.25
CA LYS A 7 13.18 -11.98 8.04
C LYS A 7 13.71 -10.84 7.16
N PHE A 8 14.33 -11.15 6.03
CA PHE A 8 14.79 -10.13 5.10
C PHE A 8 13.64 -9.36 4.47
N VAL A 9 12.61 -10.06 3.98
CA VAL A 9 11.43 -9.43 3.37
C VAL A 9 10.68 -8.57 4.39
N GLU A 10 10.46 -9.08 5.60
CA GLU A 10 9.86 -8.32 6.70
C GLU A 10 10.62 -7.02 6.99
N ARG A 11 11.95 -7.10 7.17
CA ARG A 11 12.79 -5.93 7.43
C ARG A 11 12.81 -4.95 6.27
N ALA A 12 12.80 -5.43 5.04
CA ALA A 12 12.76 -4.59 3.85
C ALA A 12 11.45 -3.78 3.78
N ILE A 13 10.31 -4.41 4.09
CA ILE A 13 9.00 -3.74 4.12
C ILE A 13 8.97 -2.66 5.21
N ILE A 14 9.40 -3.00 6.43
CA ILE A 14 9.46 -2.04 7.54
C ILE A 14 10.41 -0.89 7.21
N GLY A 15 11.59 -1.20 6.67
CA GLY A 15 12.57 -0.20 6.25
C GLY A 15 12.02 0.76 5.19
N LEU A 16 11.30 0.24 4.19
CA LEU A 16 10.63 1.04 3.16
C LEU A 16 9.61 2.02 3.79
N CYS A 17 8.80 1.56 4.75
CA CYS A 17 7.83 2.41 5.44
C CYS A 17 8.52 3.53 6.22
N VAL A 18 9.56 3.21 6.98
CA VAL A 18 10.32 4.21 7.76
C VAL A 18 11.00 5.23 6.84
N LEU A 19 11.65 4.77 5.77
CA LEU A 19 12.27 5.66 4.77
C LEU A 19 11.23 6.58 4.11
N SER A 20 10.04 6.05 3.79
CA SER A 20 8.96 6.84 3.21
C SER A 20 8.46 7.92 4.17
N ILE A 21 8.30 7.58 5.45
CA ILE A 21 7.93 8.55 6.50
C ILE A 21 8.99 9.65 6.60
N MET A 22 10.28 9.29 6.64
CA MET A 22 11.36 10.29 6.66
C MET A 22 11.34 11.19 5.42
N ALA A 23 11.06 10.64 4.24
CA ALA A 23 10.93 11.40 2.99
C ALA A 23 9.73 12.36 2.97
N ILE A 24 8.63 12.01 3.65
CA ILE A 24 7.44 12.86 3.80
C ILE A 24 7.72 14.03 4.76
N PHE A 25 8.33 13.76 5.91
CA PHE A 25 8.48 14.76 6.97
C PHE A 25 9.69 15.68 6.84
N GLN A 26 10.54 15.50 5.82
CA GLN A 26 11.63 16.44 5.56
C GLN A 26 11.11 17.75 4.91
N PRO A 27 11.59 18.93 5.32
CA PRO A 27 11.09 20.23 4.84
C PRO A 27 11.83 20.79 3.61
N PHE A 28 12.76 20.05 3.02
CA PHE A 28 13.74 20.58 2.06
C PHE A 28 13.37 20.35 0.58
N SER A 29 12.60 19.31 0.26
CA SER A 29 12.32 18.91 -1.12
C SER A 29 10.87 18.45 -1.35
N MET A 30 10.17 19.11 -2.27
CA MET A 30 8.83 18.70 -2.73
C MET A 30 8.86 17.41 -3.57
N THR A 31 9.95 17.17 -4.30
CA THR A 31 10.14 15.94 -5.08
C THR A 31 10.27 14.74 -4.16
N LEU A 32 11.10 14.84 -3.11
CA LEU A 32 11.29 13.75 -2.15
C LEU A 32 10.03 13.52 -1.31
N PHE A 33 9.30 14.58 -0.97
CA PHE A 33 7.96 14.49 -0.37
C PHE A 33 6.99 13.70 -1.26
N SER A 34 6.90 14.06 -2.55
CA SER A 34 5.99 13.39 -3.50
C SER A 34 6.33 11.91 -3.67
N ILE A 35 7.62 11.58 -3.75
CA ILE A 35 8.09 10.19 -3.76
C ILE A 35 7.66 9.48 -2.47
N GLY A 36 7.89 10.10 -1.31
CA GLY A 36 7.48 9.58 0.00
C GLY A 36 5.98 9.28 0.08
N CYS A 37 5.13 10.16 -0.44
CA CYS A 37 3.68 9.95 -0.50
C CYS A 37 3.28 8.74 -1.36
N VAL A 38 3.97 8.47 -2.46
CA VAL A 38 3.70 7.28 -3.29
C VAL A 38 4.26 6.03 -2.61
N THR A 39 5.50 6.08 -2.13
CA THR A 39 6.17 4.93 -1.54
C THR A 39 5.55 4.50 -0.21
N VAL A 40 4.96 5.41 0.57
CA VAL A 40 4.25 5.05 1.82
C VAL A 40 2.98 4.24 1.52
N VAL A 41 2.29 4.52 0.41
CA VAL A 41 1.12 3.73 0.00
C VAL A 41 1.57 2.33 -0.39
N ILE A 42 2.63 2.21 -1.19
CA ILE A 42 3.22 0.92 -1.56
C ILE A 42 3.68 0.16 -0.30
N GLY A 43 4.36 0.84 0.63
CA GLY A 43 4.81 0.29 1.90
C GLY A 43 3.67 -0.20 2.78
N ALA A 44 2.59 0.58 2.91
CA ALA A 44 1.39 0.21 3.66
C ALA A 44 0.70 -1.02 3.06
N LEU A 45 0.59 -1.11 1.73
CA LEU A 45 0.06 -2.28 1.05
C LEU A 45 0.96 -3.50 1.31
N ALA A 46 2.27 -3.36 1.15
CA ALA A 46 3.25 -4.41 1.41
C ALA A 46 3.25 -4.85 2.89
N PHE A 47 2.92 -3.96 3.83
CA PHE A 47 2.83 -4.26 5.26
C PHE A 47 1.81 -5.37 5.58
N ASN A 48 0.78 -5.54 4.75
CA ASN A 48 -0.18 -6.65 4.87
C ASN A 48 0.47 -8.03 4.67
N LEU A 49 1.66 -8.09 4.08
CA LEU A 49 2.42 -9.32 3.85
C LEU A 49 3.32 -9.69 5.03
N VAL A 50 3.62 -8.74 5.93
CA VAL A 50 4.50 -8.96 7.09
C VAL A 50 4.04 -10.15 7.95
N PRO A 51 2.75 -10.31 8.31
CA PRO A 51 2.29 -11.45 9.11
C PRO A 51 2.51 -12.82 8.43
N LEU A 52 2.66 -12.85 7.10
CA LEU A 52 2.88 -14.05 6.29
C LEU A 52 4.37 -14.35 6.09
N CYS A 53 5.27 -13.43 6.45
CA CYS A 53 6.71 -13.60 6.37
C CYS A 53 7.23 -14.45 7.53
N ARG A 54 6.79 -15.71 7.60
CA ARG A 54 7.22 -16.70 8.61
C ARG A 54 7.77 -17.95 7.94
N GLU A 55 8.64 -18.65 8.66
CA GLU A 55 9.25 -19.88 8.17
C GLU A 55 8.18 -20.96 7.92
N GLY A 56 8.37 -21.76 6.86
CA GLY A 56 7.41 -22.79 6.46
C GLY A 56 6.21 -22.30 5.62
N VAL A 57 5.98 -20.99 5.49
CA VAL A 57 4.92 -20.49 4.59
C VAL A 57 5.38 -20.59 3.13
N PRO A 58 4.56 -21.16 2.23
CA PRO A 58 4.88 -21.21 0.81
C PRO A 58 4.75 -19.81 0.20
N VAL A 59 5.65 -19.47 -0.74
CA VAL A 59 5.64 -18.18 -1.46
C VAL A 59 4.28 -17.93 -2.15
N ARG A 60 3.57 -18.99 -2.54
CA ARG A 60 2.22 -18.91 -3.10
C ARG A 60 1.20 -18.27 -2.16
N ALA A 61 1.35 -18.42 -0.84
CA ALA A 61 0.50 -17.75 0.14
C ALA A 61 0.75 -16.23 0.16
N LEU A 62 2.00 -15.81 -0.02
CA LEU A 62 2.39 -14.41 -0.17
C LEU A 62 1.73 -13.80 -1.43
N ILE A 63 1.81 -14.51 -2.56
CA ILE A 63 1.16 -14.09 -3.82
C ILE A 63 -0.35 -13.99 -3.65
N LYS A 64 -0.99 -14.97 -2.99
CA LYS A 64 -2.43 -14.91 -2.70
C LYS A 64 -2.79 -13.67 -1.89
N ALA A 65 -2.01 -13.35 -0.86
CA ALA A 65 -2.24 -12.16 -0.05
C ALA A 65 -2.09 -10.87 -0.86
N ILE A 66 -1.08 -10.77 -1.74
CA ILE A 66 -0.93 -9.64 -2.67
C ILE A 66 -2.18 -9.47 -3.53
N VAL A 67 -2.69 -10.57 -4.12
CA VAL A 67 -3.90 -10.53 -4.95
C VAL A 67 -5.11 -10.06 -4.15
N ILE A 68 -5.30 -10.57 -2.93
CA ILE A 68 -6.41 -10.16 -2.05
C ILE A 68 -6.34 -8.65 -1.78
N VAL A 69 -5.17 -8.14 -1.39
CA VAL A 69 -4.96 -6.71 -1.12
C VAL A 69 -5.27 -5.86 -2.35
N MET A 70 -4.79 -6.28 -3.53
CA MET A 70 -5.07 -5.58 -4.80
C MET A 70 -6.55 -5.58 -5.17
N VAL A 71 -7.27 -6.68 -4.93
CA VAL A 71 -8.71 -6.77 -5.17
C VAL A 71 -9.47 -5.82 -4.25
N ILE A 72 -9.16 -5.83 -2.95
CA ILE A 72 -9.79 -4.92 -1.98
C ILE A 72 -9.52 -3.46 -2.37
N LEU A 73 -8.28 -3.12 -2.73
CA LEU A 73 -7.92 -1.79 -3.18
C LEU A 73 -8.68 -1.38 -4.44
N GLY A 74 -8.79 -2.28 -5.42
CA GLY A 74 -9.53 -2.04 -6.65
C GLY A 74 -11.02 -1.80 -6.40
N VAL A 75 -11.65 -2.60 -5.53
CA VAL A 75 -13.05 -2.41 -5.14
C VAL A 75 -13.24 -1.09 -4.40
N ALA A 76 -12.39 -0.77 -3.42
CA ALA A 76 -12.46 0.48 -2.69
C ALA A 76 -12.28 1.70 -3.61
N ALA A 77 -11.32 1.64 -4.55
CA ALA A 77 -11.10 2.68 -5.54
C ALA A 77 -12.30 2.84 -6.48
N ALA A 78 -12.85 1.74 -6.99
CA ALA A 78 -14.03 1.76 -7.86
C ALA A 78 -15.24 2.37 -7.14
N LEU A 79 -15.48 2.00 -5.89
CA LEU A 79 -16.54 2.58 -5.07
C LEU A 79 -16.31 4.07 -4.84
N GLY A 80 -15.10 4.48 -4.43
CA GLY A 80 -14.77 5.89 -4.18
C GLY A 80 -14.87 6.78 -5.42
N ILE A 81 -14.43 6.28 -6.58
CA ILE A 81 -14.57 6.98 -7.85
C ILE A 81 -16.06 7.08 -8.23
N SER A 82 -16.80 5.98 -8.11
CA SER A 82 -18.23 5.94 -8.46
C SER A 82 -19.06 6.87 -7.60
N THR A 83 -18.81 6.92 -6.28
CA THR A 83 -19.52 7.83 -5.37
C THR A 83 -19.21 9.29 -5.68
N ALA A 84 -17.96 9.62 -6.02
CA ALA A 84 -17.59 10.98 -6.45
C ALA A 84 -18.36 11.40 -7.71
N PHE A 85 -18.44 10.53 -8.73
CA PHE A 85 -19.21 10.82 -9.96
C PHE A 85 -20.71 10.97 -9.69
N LEU A 86 -21.30 10.08 -8.89
CA LEU A 86 -22.71 10.16 -8.52
C LEU A 86 -23.02 11.44 -7.73
N TYR A 87 -22.13 11.84 -6.84
CA TYR A 87 -22.27 13.08 -6.07
C TYR A 87 -22.25 14.32 -6.96
N VAL A 88 -21.31 14.39 -7.91
CA VAL A 88 -21.26 15.48 -8.90
C VAL A 88 -22.53 15.53 -9.74
N LYS A 89 -23.04 14.38 -10.19
CA LYS A 89 -24.29 14.30 -10.95
C LYS A 89 -25.50 14.75 -10.13
N TYR A 90 -25.56 14.39 -8.86
CA TYR A 90 -26.61 14.82 -7.94
C TYR A 90 -26.60 16.33 -7.76
N LEU A 91 -25.44 16.94 -7.47
CA LEU A 91 -25.31 18.40 -7.34
C LEU A 91 -25.71 19.13 -8.62
N ALA A 92 -25.38 18.60 -9.79
CA ALA A 92 -25.77 19.18 -11.07
C ALA A 92 -27.29 19.15 -11.31
N SER A 93 -28.01 18.19 -10.72
CA SER A 93 -29.47 18.09 -10.81
C SER A 93 -30.22 19.05 -9.88
N LEU A 94 -29.54 19.63 -8.89
CA LEU A 94 -30.12 20.61 -7.96
C LEU A 94 -30.00 22.06 -8.45
N ARG A 95 -29.29 22.27 -9.57
CA ARG A 95 -29.06 23.58 -10.19
C ARG A 95 -30.04 23.83 -11.33
#